data_AF-A0A317Z4P9-F1
#
_entry.id   AF-A0A317Z4P9-F1
#
_cell.length_a   1.000
_cell.length_b   1.000
_cell.length_c   1.000
_cell.angle_alpha   90.00
_cell.angle_beta   90.00
_cell.angle_gamma   90.00
#
_symmetry.space_group_name_H-M   'P 1'
#
loop_
_entity.id
_entity.type
_entity.pdbx_description
1 polymer ?
#
loop_
_entity_poly.entity_id
_entity_poly.type
_entity_poly.pdbx_seq_one_letter_code
_entity_poly.pdbx_strand_id
1 'polypeptide(L)'
;PFNEESLRQEIAKYMNRDLKDISSIEEIVAFIELEHLYRAALEEISTKLRILDEDFQIKYAHNPIHHMERRVKEIPSLLQKLKRKGYPLTAQAARENIMDIAGIRVVCNYIDDIYTVEQLLLKQTDIQLLTRKDYVENPKKNGYRSLHIVISVPIFLTDGMNDTPVEIQLRTIGMDMWASLEHKLH
;
A
#
# COMPACT_ATOMS: atom_id res chain seq x y z
N PRO A 1 -7.86 -16.93 -23.00
CA PRO A 1 -8.08 -18.19 -22.25
C PRO A 1 -7.18 -18.23 -21.01
N PHE A 2 -7.79 -18.23 -19.82
CA PHE A 2 -7.06 -18.38 -18.57
C PHE A 2 -6.23 -19.67 -18.62
N ASN A 3 -4.91 -19.57 -18.38
CA ASN A 3 -4.04 -20.75 -18.37
C ASN A 3 -4.25 -21.50 -17.05
N GLU A 4 -4.98 -22.61 -17.11
CA GLU A 4 -5.29 -23.46 -15.96
C GLU A 4 -4.04 -23.92 -15.21
N GLU A 5 -2.92 -24.08 -15.93
CA GLU A 5 -1.62 -24.44 -15.36
C GLU A 5 -1.00 -23.30 -14.56
N SER A 6 -1.14 -22.05 -15.02
CA SER A 6 -0.70 -20.85 -14.29
C SER A 6 -1.47 -20.68 -13.00
N LEU A 7 -2.80 -20.88 -13.05
CA LEU A 7 -3.65 -20.79 -11.86
C LEU A 7 -3.31 -21.86 -10.84
N ARG A 8 -3.05 -23.11 -11.29
CA ARG A 8 -2.61 -24.20 -10.39
C ARG A 8 -1.26 -23.91 -9.75
N GLN A 9 -0.29 -23.36 -10.49
CA GLN A 9 1.01 -22.96 -9.94
C GLN A 9 0.87 -21.84 -8.91
N GLU A 10 0.04 -20.85 -9.19
CA GLU A 10 -0.22 -19.72 -8.29
C GLU A 10 -0.93 -20.19 -7.03
N ILE A 11 -2.00 -20.99 -7.14
CA ILE A 11 -2.69 -21.63 -6.02
C ILE A 11 -1.73 -22.52 -5.20
N ALA A 12 -0.87 -23.31 -5.85
CA ALA A 12 0.08 -24.20 -5.15
C ALA A 12 1.09 -23.42 -4.28
N LYS A 13 1.51 -22.22 -4.72
CA LYS A 13 2.36 -21.32 -3.93
C LYS A 13 1.68 -20.89 -2.62
N TYR A 14 0.36 -20.72 -2.65
CA TYR A 14 -0.44 -20.34 -1.49
C TYR A 14 -0.80 -21.54 -0.61
N MET A 15 -1.12 -22.70 -1.19
CA MET A 15 -1.38 -23.93 -0.44
C MET A 15 -0.18 -24.39 0.42
N ASN A 16 1.06 -24.17 -0.07
CA ASN A 16 2.27 -24.45 0.70
C ASN A 16 2.49 -23.50 1.91
N ARG A 17 1.76 -22.37 1.98
CA ARG A 17 1.84 -21.38 3.06
C ARG A 17 0.71 -21.60 4.08
N ASP A 18 0.61 -22.79 4.68
CA ASP A 18 -0.28 -23.13 5.82
C ASP A 18 -1.65 -22.38 5.82
N LEU A 19 -2.37 -22.35 4.69
CA LEU A 19 -3.70 -21.72 4.57
C LEU A 19 -4.82 -22.59 5.15
N LYS A 20 -4.56 -23.25 6.28
CA LYS A 20 -5.50 -24.18 6.96
C LYS A 20 -6.80 -23.50 7.39
N ASP A 21 -6.79 -22.16 7.47
CA ASP A 21 -7.91 -21.33 7.91
C ASP A 21 -8.85 -20.91 6.76
N ILE A 22 -8.50 -21.14 5.49
CA ILE A 22 -9.38 -20.83 4.35
C ILE A 22 -10.22 -22.05 4.00
N SER A 23 -11.54 -21.92 4.10
CA SER A 23 -12.48 -23.04 4.04
C SER A 23 -12.81 -23.53 2.63
N SER A 24 -12.54 -22.76 1.58
CA SER A 24 -12.87 -23.16 0.21
C SER A 24 -11.87 -22.67 -0.85
N ILE A 25 -11.83 -23.37 -1.99
CA ILE A 25 -10.99 -23.00 -3.13
C ILE A 25 -11.44 -21.65 -3.71
N GLU A 26 -12.75 -21.36 -3.72
CA GLU A 26 -13.25 -20.07 -4.20
C GLU A 26 -12.66 -18.90 -3.40
N GLU A 27 -12.53 -19.07 -2.08
CA GLU A 27 -11.97 -18.04 -1.21
C GLU A 27 -10.46 -17.84 -1.47
N ILE A 28 -9.73 -18.91 -1.75
CA ILE A 28 -8.30 -18.81 -2.16
C ILE A 28 -8.19 -17.99 -3.45
N VAL A 29 -9.03 -18.26 -4.44
CA VAL A 29 -9.05 -17.51 -5.71
C VAL A 29 -9.38 -16.04 -5.45
N ALA A 30 -10.38 -15.76 -4.62
CA ALA A 30 -10.76 -14.39 -4.27
C ALA A 30 -9.62 -13.61 -3.59
N PHE A 31 -8.81 -14.25 -2.73
CA PHE A 31 -7.63 -13.61 -2.15
C PHE A 31 -6.51 -13.37 -3.16
N ILE A 32 -6.34 -14.23 -4.16
CA ILE A 32 -5.37 -14.03 -5.25
C ILE A 32 -5.79 -12.84 -6.12
N GLU A 33 -7.07 -12.77 -6.49
CA GLU A 33 -7.64 -11.63 -7.22
C GLU A 33 -7.50 -10.32 -6.43
N LEU A 34 -7.76 -10.37 -5.12
CA LEU A 34 -7.52 -9.24 -4.23
C LEU A 34 -6.05 -8.82 -4.25
N GLU A 35 -5.11 -9.76 -4.10
CA GLU A 35 -3.69 -9.43 -4.16
C GLU A 35 -3.31 -8.78 -5.49
N HIS A 36 -3.83 -9.30 -6.62
CA HIS A 36 -3.61 -8.72 -7.94
C HIS A 36 -4.13 -7.28 -8.06
N LEU A 37 -5.37 -7.02 -7.59
CA LEU A 37 -5.96 -5.68 -7.57
C LEU A 37 -5.07 -4.68 -6.81
N TYR A 38 -4.61 -5.04 -5.62
CA TYR A 38 -3.75 -4.16 -4.81
C TYR A 38 -2.34 -4.01 -5.37
N ARG A 39 -1.82 -5.00 -6.12
CA ARG A 39 -0.57 -4.85 -6.88
C ARG A 39 -0.73 -3.83 -8.01
N ALA A 40 -1.82 -3.91 -8.77
CA ALA A 40 -2.13 -2.93 -9.81
C ALA A 40 -2.28 -1.52 -9.23
N ALA A 41 -2.95 -1.37 -8.08
CA ALA A 41 -3.07 -0.09 -7.38
C ALA A 41 -1.71 0.51 -6.98
N LEU A 42 -0.77 -0.33 -6.52
CA LEU A 42 0.59 0.13 -6.23
C LEU A 42 1.34 0.58 -7.48
N GLU A 43 1.15 -0.09 -8.63
CA GLU A 43 1.80 0.30 -9.89
C GLU A 43 1.30 1.65 -10.39
N GLU A 44 -0.01 1.89 -10.29
CA GLU A 44 -0.60 3.16 -10.67
C GLU A 44 -0.09 4.31 -9.79
N ILE A 45 -0.13 4.15 -8.46
CA ILE A 45 0.36 5.16 -7.53
C ILE A 45 1.87 5.37 -7.66
N SER A 46 2.65 4.30 -7.86
CA SER A 46 4.10 4.42 -8.09
C SER A 46 4.40 5.23 -9.35
N THR A 47 3.60 5.02 -10.41
CA THR A 47 3.74 5.76 -11.67
C THR A 47 3.41 7.23 -11.48
N LYS A 48 2.30 7.55 -10.82
CA LYS A 48 1.90 8.93 -10.50
C LYS A 48 2.96 9.65 -9.68
N LEU A 49 3.48 9.01 -8.62
CA LEU A 49 4.54 9.59 -7.78
C LEU A 49 5.85 9.81 -8.54
N ARG A 50 6.27 8.85 -9.37
CA ARG A 50 7.46 8.99 -10.22
C ARG A 50 7.33 10.14 -11.21
N ILE A 51 6.18 10.27 -11.88
CA ILE A 51 5.93 11.38 -12.81
C ILE A 51 5.95 12.73 -12.08
N LEU A 52 5.39 12.81 -10.86
CA LEU A 52 5.44 14.03 -10.05
C LEU A 52 6.87 14.41 -9.69
N ASP A 53 7.72 13.45 -9.31
CA ASP A 53 9.13 13.69 -8.99
C ASP A 53 9.91 14.19 -10.22
N GLU A 54 9.74 13.52 -11.37
CA GLU A 54 10.37 13.90 -12.64
C GLU A 54 9.94 15.31 -13.11
N ASP A 55 8.65 15.65 -13.03
CA ASP A 55 8.13 16.97 -13.39
C ASP A 55 8.64 18.06 -12.45
N PHE A 56 8.74 17.77 -11.14
CA PHE A 56 9.27 18.70 -10.15
C PHE A 56 10.74 19.02 -10.39
N GLN A 57 11.54 18.03 -10.77
CA GLN A 57 12.95 18.21 -11.16
C GLN A 57 13.10 19.14 -12.35
N ILE A 58 12.28 18.96 -13.38
CA ILE A 58 12.35 19.77 -14.60
C ILE A 58 12.01 21.23 -14.29
N LYS A 59 11.02 21.48 -13.43
CA LYS A 59 10.52 22.83 -13.13
C LYS A 59 11.34 23.56 -12.06
N TYR A 60 11.90 22.84 -11.10
CA TYR A 60 12.49 23.42 -9.90
C TYR A 60 13.94 22.96 -9.63
N ALA A 61 14.51 22.13 -10.51
CA ALA A 61 15.86 21.56 -10.35
C ALA A 61 16.08 20.81 -9.01
N HIS A 62 15.00 20.24 -8.46
CA HIS A 62 14.99 19.50 -7.20
C HIS A 62 14.13 18.24 -7.31
N ASN A 63 14.58 17.11 -6.76
CA ASN A 63 13.79 15.88 -6.64
C ASN A 63 13.27 15.78 -5.20
N PRO A 64 11.96 15.89 -4.94
CA PRO A 64 11.44 15.72 -3.60
C PRO A 64 11.56 14.28 -3.08
N ILE A 65 11.51 13.28 -3.97
CA ILE A 65 11.57 11.85 -3.61
C ILE A 65 13.00 11.35 -3.75
N HIS A 66 13.54 10.74 -2.69
CA HIS A 66 14.82 10.02 -2.74
C HIS A 66 14.63 8.60 -3.28
N HIS A 67 13.68 7.86 -2.70
CA HIS A 67 13.31 6.52 -3.16
C HIS A 67 11.94 6.11 -2.65
N MET A 68 11.39 5.04 -3.23
CA MET A 68 10.11 4.45 -2.82
C MET A 68 10.26 2.95 -2.56
N GLU A 69 9.58 2.47 -1.52
CA GLU A 69 9.44 1.02 -1.25
C GLU A 69 7.97 0.63 -1.33
N ARG A 70 7.67 -0.43 -2.08
CA ARG A 70 6.31 -0.93 -2.27
C ARG A 70 6.14 -2.29 -1.61
N ARG A 71 4.99 -2.52 -0.99
CA ARG A 71 4.64 -3.79 -0.36
C ARG A 71 3.16 -4.07 -0.49
N VAL A 72 2.83 -5.29 -0.89
CA VAL A 72 1.50 -5.87 -0.67
C VAL A 72 1.56 -6.78 0.55
N LYS A 73 0.53 -6.71 1.39
CA LYS A 73 0.44 -7.54 2.58
C LYS A 73 0.21 -9.00 2.16
N GLU A 74 1.13 -9.87 2.59
CA GLU A 74 1.01 -11.31 2.38
C GLU A 74 -0.30 -11.85 2.97
N ILE A 75 -0.99 -12.74 2.25
CA ILE A 75 -2.28 -13.32 2.65
C ILE A 75 -2.27 -13.85 4.10
N PRO A 76 -1.27 -14.64 4.57
CA PRO A 76 -1.26 -15.10 5.96
C PRO A 76 -1.27 -13.96 6.99
N SER A 77 -0.55 -12.86 6.70
CA SER A 77 -0.54 -11.66 7.56
C SER A 77 -1.86 -10.90 7.50
N LEU A 78 -2.56 -10.93 6.35
CA LEU A 78 -3.88 -10.34 6.18
C LEU A 78 -4.93 -11.10 6.99
N LEU A 79 -4.95 -12.44 6.89
CA LEU A 79 -5.83 -13.32 7.66
C LEU A 79 -5.63 -13.14 9.17
N GLN A 80 -4.39 -13.12 9.65
CA GLN A 80 -4.10 -12.83 11.07
C GLN A 80 -4.64 -11.46 11.50
N LYS A 81 -4.56 -10.45 10.62
CA LYS A 81 -5.08 -9.10 10.90
C LYS A 81 -6.61 -9.09 10.97
N LEU A 82 -7.29 -9.81 10.08
CA LEU A 82 -8.74 -10.01 10.12
C LEU A 82 -9.16 -10.69 11.43
N LYS A 83 -8.51 -11.81 11.77
CA LYS A 83 -8.75 -12.56 13.01
C LYS A 83 -8.57 -11.69 14.25
N ARG A 84 -7.48 -10.93 14.33
CA ARG A 84 -7.19 -10.00 15.44
C ARG A 84 -8.25 -8.91 15.58
N LYS A 85 -8.84 -8.46 14.46
CA LYS A 85 -9.90 -7.45 14.45
C LYS A 85 -11.32 -8.05 14.56
N GLY A 86 -11.45 -9.37 14.60
CA GLY A 86 -12.74 -10.06 14.70
C GLY A 86 -13.58 -10.02 13.41
N TYR A 87 -12.95 -9.86 12.25
CA TYR A 87 -13.64 -9.90 10.95
C TYR A 87 -13.71 -11.32 10.37
N PRO A 88 -14.69 -11.59 9.49
CA PRO A 88 -14.72 -12.81 8.70
C PRO A 88 -13.41 -13.01 7.93
N LEU A 89 -12.97 -14.26 7.78
CA LEU A 89 -11.75 -14.62 7.03
C LEU A 89 -12.03 -14.71 5.53
N THR A 90 -12.60 -13.63 4.97
CA THR A 90 -12.95 -13.55 3.55
C THR A 90 -12.25 -12.37 2.87
N ALA A 91 -12.00 -12.49 1.57
CA ALA A 91 -11.42 -11.46 0.72
C ALA A 91 -12.30 -10.21 0.67
N GLN A 92 -13.63 -10.39 0.69
CA GLN A 92 -14.57 -9.28 0.82
C GLN A 92 -14.37 -8.52 2.13
N ALA A 93 -14.32 -9.23 3.27
CA ALA A 93 -14.10 -8.60 4.57
C ALA A 93 -12.72 -7.90 4.64
N ALA A 94 -11.69 -8.47 4.00
CA ALA A 94 -10.40 -7.81 3.83
C ALA A 94 -10.53 -6.48 3.08
N ARG A 95 -11.17 -6.50 1.90
CA ARG A 95 -11.35 -5.33 1.05
C ARG A 95 -12.07 -4.19 1.77
N GLU A 96 -13.12 -4.50 2.52
CA GLU A 96 -13.96 -3.49 3.19
C GLU A 96 -13.30 -2.90 4.45
N ASN A 97 -12.47 -3.67 5.16
CA ASN A 97 -12.04 -3.31 6.52
C ASN A 97 -10.53 -3.08 6.69
N ILE A 98 -9.71 -3.45 5.71
CA ILE A 98 -8.24 -3.37 5.78
C ILE A 98 -7.73 -2.38 4.72
N MET A 99 -7.28 -1.22 5.20
CA MET A 99 -6.84 -0.11 4.33
C MET A 99 -5.35 -0.17 3.94
N ASP A 100 -4.56 -1.02 4.59
CA ASP A 100 -3.10 -1.18 4.40
C ASP A 100 -2.75 -2.52 3.73
N ILE A 101 -3.60 -3.01 2.82
CA ILE A 101 -3.26 -4.18 1.99
C ILE A 101 -2.18 -3.80 0.99
N ALA A 102 -2.32 -2.66 0.30
CA ALA A 102 -1.26 -1.99 -0.42
C ALA A 102 -0.63 -0.90 0.45
N GLY A 103 0.70 -0.94 0.57
CA GLY A 103 1.48 0.09 1.23
C GLY A 103 2.63 0.56 0.34
N ILE A 104 2.78 1.87 0.18
CA ILE A 104 3.96 2.49 -0.41
C ILE A 104 4.61 3.44 0.60
N ARG A 105 5.91 3.29 0.76
CA ARG A 105 6.74 4.19 1.54
C ARG A 105 7.42 5.14 0.58
N VAL A 106 7.25 6.43 0.80
CA VAL A 106 7.91 7.48 0.03
C VAL A 106 8.92 8.15 0.94
N VAL A 107 10.21 7.95 0.65
CA VAL A 107 11.29 8.58 1.40
C VAL A 107 11.71 9.84 0.66
N CYS A 108 11.48 10.98 1.29
CA CYS A 108 11.77 12.32 0.76
C CYS A 108 13.13 12.84 1.26
N ASN A 109 13.72 13.79 0.52
CA ASN A 109 14.99 14.40 0.89
C ASN A 109 14.85 15.33 2.09
N TYR A 110 13.83 16.19 2.10
CA TYR A 110 13.58 17.17 3.16
C TYR A 110 12.19 17.02 3.79
N ILE A 111 11.96 17.71 4.92
CA ILE A 111 10.66 17.70 5.60
C ILE A 111 9.58 18.38 4.74
N ASP A 112 9.90 19.49 4.09
CA ASP A 112 8.95 20.22 3.25
C ASP A 112 8.53 19.43 2.00
N ASP A 113 9.41 18.54 1.51
CA ASP A 113 9.12 17.64 0.39
C ASP A 113 7.99 16.66 0.74
N ILE A 114 7.85 16.26 2.00
CA ILE A 114 6.75 15.37 2.46
C ILE A 114 5.40 16.00 2.14
N TYR A 115 5.23 17.26 2.53
CA TYR A 115 3.98 18.00 2.32
C TYR A 115 3.79 18.40 0.86
N THR A 116 4.89 18.66 0.15
CA THR A 116 4.86 18.95 -1.29
C THR A 116 4.34 17.75 -2.07
N VAL A 117 4.87 16.54 -1.81
CA VAL A 117 4.42 15.30 -2.46
C VAL A 117 2.96 14.99 -2.10
N GLU A 118 2.58 15.12 -0.83
CA GLU A 118 1.18 14.97 -0.40
C GLU A 118 0.25 15.89 -1.20
N GLN A 119 0.56 17.19 -1.25
CA GLN A 119 -0.29 18.17 -1.93
C GLN A 119 -0.38 17.94 -3.42
N LEU A 120 0.73 17.60 -4.08
CA LEU A 120 0.75 17.33 -5.52
C LEU A 120 -0.04 16.08 -5.88
N LEU A 121 0.05 15.03 -5.05
CA LEU A 121 -0.71 13.81 -5.25
C LEU A 121 -2.21 14.03 -5.04
N LEU A 122 -2.60 14.73 -3.97
CA LEU A 122 -4.01 15.01 -3.66
C LEU A 122 -4.68 16.04 -4.59
N LYS A 123 -3.90 16.73 -5.43
CA LYS A 123 -4.44 17.61 -6.50
C LYS A 123 -4.95 16.83 -7.71
N GLN A 124 -4.60 15.55 -7.86
CA GLN A 124 -5.06 14.74 -8.98
C GLN A 124 -6.54 14.43 -8.83
N THR A 125 -7.30 14.57 -9.92
CA THR A 125 -8.77 14.48 -9.90
C THR A 125 -9.31 13.09 -9.62
N ASP A 126 -8.48 12.06 -9.82
CA ASP A 126 -8.81 10.65 -9.63
C ASP A 126 -8.28 10.08 -8.31
N ILE A 127 -7.75 10.93 -7.41
CA ILE A 127 -7.27 10.53 -6.09
C ILE A 127 -8.18 11.11 -5.02
N GLN A 128 -8.69 10.24 -4.15
CA GLN A 128 -9.50 10.64 -2.99
C GLN A 128 -8.74 10.38 -1.69
N LEU A 129 -8.60 11.38 -0.83
CA LEU A 129 -8.08 11.20 0.53
C LEU A 129 -9.13 10.51 1.42
N LEU A 130 -8.80 9.34 1.96
CA LEU A 130 -9.65 8.60 2.90
C LEU A 130 -9.26 8.85 4.36
N THR A 131 -7.97 8.96 4.67
CA THR A 131 -7.48 9.19 6.03
C THR A 131 -6.14 9.92 5.99
N ARG A 132 -5.90 10.82 6.95
CA ARG A 132 -4.62 11.52 7.14
C ARG A 132 -4.23 11.47 8.62
N LYS A 133 -2.98 11.07 8.91
CA LYS A 133 -2.39 11.06 10.26
C LYS A 133 -0.97 11.61 10.20
N ASP A 134 -0.77 12.75 10.86
CA ASP A 134 0.49 13.49 10.79
C ASP A 134 1.36 13.26 12.03
N TYR A 135 2.24 12.26 11.97
CA TYR A 135 3.23 12.04 13.03
C TYR A 135 4.52 12.84 12.81
N VAL A 136 4.62 13.66 11.76
CA VAL A 136 5.75 14.57 11.58
C VAL A 136 5.59 15.77 12.51
N GLU A 137 4.38 16.33 12.53
CA GLU A 137 3.95 17.42 13.42
C GLU A 137 3.65 16.91 14.84
N ASN A 138 2.98 15.76 14.96
CA ASN A 138 2.60 15.17 16.25
C ASN A 138 3.22 13.78 16.44
N PRO A 139 4.52 13.67 16.78
CA PRO A 139 5.21 12.39 16.94
C PRO A 139 4.52 11.48 17.95
N LYS A 140 4.63 10.16 17.75
CA LYS A 140 4.20 9.20 18.77
C LYS A 140 5.11 9.29 20.00
N LYS A 141 4.62 8.76 21.13
CA LYS A 141 5.38 8.72 22.40
C LYS A 141 6.76 8.04 22.30
N ASN A 142 6.91 7.07 21.39
CA ASN A 142 8.19 6.40 21.16
C ASN A 142 9.17 7.21 20.29
N GLY A 143 8.78 8.40 19.80
CA GLY A 143 9.59 9.23 18.91
C GLY A 143 9.34 8.97 17.41
N TYR A 144 8.42 8.06 17.06
CA TYR A 144 8.12 7.76 15.65
C TYR A 144 7.52 8.96 14.92
N ARG A 145 8.07 9.23 13.72
CA ARG A 145 7.67 10.32 12.82
C ARG A 145 7.49 9.81 11.39
N SER A 146 6.34 10.14 10.79
CA SER A 146 5.99 9.92 9.38
C SER A 146 4.59 10.52 9.15
N LEU A 147 4.32 11.00 7.94
CA LEU A 147 2.98 11.36 7.52
C LEU A 147 2.34 10.14 6.87
N HIS A 148 1.20 9.70 7.41
CA HIS A 148 0.43 8.57 6.87
C HIS A 148 -0.84 9.08 6.22
N ILE A 149 -0.98 8.83 4.93
CA ILE A 149 -2.23 9.06 4.22
C ILE A 149 -2.76 7.74 3.67
N VAL A 150 -4.06 7.57 3.66
CA VAL A 150 -4.74 6.52 2.91
C VAL A 150 -5.51 7.20 1.80
N ILE A 151 -5.26 6.81 0.56
CA ILE A 151 -5.95 7.32 -0.61
C ILE A 151 -6.75 6.21 -1.29
N SER A 152 -7.82 6.57 -2.00
CA SER A 152 -8.50 5.69 -2.96
C SER A 152 -8.03 6.02 -4.37
N VAL A 153 -7.73 5.00 -5.16
CA VAL A 153 -7.35 5.10 -6.58
C VAL A 153 -8.21 4.16 -7.43
N PRO A 154 -8.72 4.60 -8.59
CA PRO A 154 -9.59 3.80 -9.45
C PRO A 154 -8.77 2.84 -10.32
N ILE A 155 -8.91 1.53 -10.12
CA ILE A 155 -8.22 0.51 -10.91
C ILE A 155 -9.16 -0.10 -11.94
N PHE A 156 -8.76 -0.04 -13.21
CA PHE A 156 -9.53 -0.60 -14.32
C PHE A 156 -9.04 -2.01 -14.66
N LEU A 157 -9.86 -3.00 -14.30
CA LEU A 157 -9.63 -4.42 -14.63
C LEU A 157 -10.64 -4.89 -15.68
N THR A 158 -10.55 -6.15 -16.09
CA THR A 158 -11.41 -6.74 -17.14
C THR A 158 -12.90 -6.78 -16.78
N ASP A 159 -13.20 -6.80 -15.49
CA ASP A 159 -14.54 -6.88 -14.92
C ASP A 159 -15.11 -5.50 -14.51
N GLY A 160 -14.30 -4.45 -14.56
CA GLY A 160 -14.73 -3.07 -14.33
C GLY A 160 -13.76 -2.22 -13.53
N MET A 161 -14.27 -1.09 -13.05
CA MET A 161 -13.53 -0.16 -12.22
C MET A 161 -13.64 -0.53 -10.73
N ASN A 162 -12.52 -0.52 -10.04
CA ASN A 162 -12.39 -0.87 -8.63
C ASN A 162 -11.66 0.25 -7.88
N ASP A 163 -12.40 1.03 -7.08
CA ASP A 163 -11.79 1.95 -6.12
C ASP A 163 -11.02 1.16 -5.05
N THR A 164 -9.71 1.41 -4.98
CA THR A 164 -8.79 0.59 -4.18
C THR A 164 -7.99 1.48 -3.23
N PRO A 165 -8.02 1.20 -1.90
CA PRO A 165 -7.27 1.98 -0.94
C PRO A 165 -5.77 1.65 -0.98
N VAL A 166 -4.92 2.67 -0.90
CA VAL A 166 -3.47 2.53 -0.78
C VAL A 166 -3.00 3.39 0.39
N GLU A 167 -2.28 2.75 1.33
CA GLU A 167 -1.59 3.46 2.40
C GLU A 167 -0.26 4.01 1.89
N ILE A 168 -0.05 5.32 2.02
CA ILE A 168 1.18 6.01 1.69
C ILE A 168 1.81 6.53 2.98
N GLN A 169 3.05 6.10 3.24
CA GLN A 169 3.85 6.56 4.38
C GLN A 169 4.97 7.47 3.88
N LEU A 170 4.79 8.78 4.03
CA LEU A 170 5.79 9.78 3.66
C LEU A 170 6.69 10.08 4.85
N ARG A 171 7.99 10.15 4.61
CA ARG A 171 9.01 10.35 5.66
C ARG A 171 10.30 10.90 5.06
N THR A 172 11.16 11.49 5.88
CA THR A 172 12.52 11.82 5.42
C THR A 172 13.47 10.62 5.56
N ILE A 173 14.64 10.71 4.95
CA ILE A 173 15.73 9.71 5.11
C ILE A 173 16.03 9.46 6.59
N GLY A 174 16.15 10.53 7.39
CA GLY A 174 16.43 10.40 8.83
C GLY A 174 15.31 9.71 9.61
N MET A 175 14.05 9.99 9.27
CA MET A 175 12.90 9.30 9.87
C MET A 175 12.86 7.82 9.48
N ASP A 176 13.20 7.48 8.24
CA ASP A 176 13.25 6.10 7.77
C ASP A 176 14.35 5.28 8.44
N MET A 177 15.54 5.88 8.57
CA MET A 177 16.65 5.27 9.29
C MET A 177 16.29 5.00 10.75
N TRP A 178 15.68 5.98 11.43
CA TRP A 178 15.25 5.82 12.82
C TRP A 178 14.19 4.73 12.97
N ALA A 179 13.16 4.72 12.11
CA ALA A 179 12.10 3.72 12.15
C ALA A 179 12.61 2.30 11.88
N SER A 180 13.59 2.16 10.98
CA SER A 180 14.22 0.87 10.66
C SER A 180 15.06 0.32 11.81
N LEU A 181 15.70 1.20 12.59
CA LEU A 181 16.44 0.82 13.80
C LEU A 181 15.48 0.43 14.93
N GLU A 182 14.44 1.23 15.19
CA GLU A 182 13.46 0.95 16.24
C GLU A 182 12.72 -0.37 15.99
N HIS A 183 12.34 -0.64 14.75
CA HIS A 183 11.70 -1.91 14.37
C HIS A 183 12.63 -3.13 14.51
N LYS A 184 13.96 -2.97 14.51
CA LYS A 184 14.89 -4.11 14.74
C LYS A 184 15.15 -4.38 16.22
N LEU A 185 14.92 -3.39 17.08
CA LEU A 185 15.12 -3.51 18.53
C LEU A 185 13.92 -4.15 19.25
N HIS A 186 12.79 -4.31 18.54
CA HIS A 186 11.53 -4.87 19.01
C HIS A 186 11.10 -6.06 18.15
#